data_AF-A0A965R7L7-F1
#
_entry.id   AF-A0A965R7L7-F1
#
_cell.length_a   1.000
_cell.length_b   1.000
_cell.length_c   1.000
_cell.angle_alpha   90.00
_cell.angle_beta   90.00
_cell.angle_gamma   90.00
#
_symmetry.space_group_name_H-M   'P 1'
#
loop_
_entity.id
_entity.type
_entity.pdbx_description
1 polymer ?
#
loop_
_entity_poly.entity_id
_entity_poly.type
_entity_poly.pdbx_seq_one_letter_code
_entity_poly.pdbx_strand_id
1 'polypeptide(L)'
;MSLRTDAQKILSKQQAEQENRRLIYVAITRARYQCFLTDNSGKYYNDSSLKKFKTALRERQDLIDQFFWDIPDVDFNFSYVQPNQQLPVYKEVHKLELQQLHWTRSSYSALNPEHTTNSNSYTALLSNDAYDQFVFKELKKGAQTGNLIHYLLEHINFADDANWNYLIEKSLKRMGLKGNEHLVSQFRFLLQELVSTSLVAEDTFCLQQVKNEKRINELEFDFPLKPFATQQLAQLSSTELPFKIKSIQELEGIMNGKIDLFFEHNQKFYILDWKSNFLGAHIDDYQSEQVSVAMEENNYHLQYLIYTIAVCRYLALRKPDFNYQKDFGGVIYLFVRGVRTNSQTGIFYHKPDEGLLNAVRAVIE
;
A
#
# COMPACT_ATOMS: atom_id res chain seq x y z
N MET A 1 -19.98 16.08 4.53
CA MET A 1 -20.02 15.35 3.24
C MET A 1 -18.95 14.29 3.26
N SER A 2 -19.26 13.04 2.91
CA SER A 2 -18.26 11.95 2.87
C SER A 2 -17.34 12.10 1.66
N LEU A 3 -16.09 11.65 1.75
CA LEU A 3 -15.15 11.61 0.62
C LEU A 3 -15.63 10.73 -0.53
N ARG A 4 -16.51 9.77 -0.26
CA ARG A 4 -17.17 8.95 -1.27
C ARG A 4 -18.68 9.07 -1.13
N THR A 5 -19.34 9.38 -2.24
CA THR A 5 -20.81 9.25 -2.34
C THR A 5 -21.22 7.79 -2.24
N ASP A 6 -22.46 7.50 -1.86
CA ASP A 6 -22.92 6.11 -1.76
C ASP A 6 -22.94 5.42 -3.14
N ALA A 7 -23.23 6.15 -4.20
CA ALA A 7 -23.10 5.67 -5.58
C ALA A 7 -21.65 5.23 -5.90
N GLN A 8 -20.65 6.01 -5.49
CA GLN A 8 -19.24 5.65 -5.68
C GLN A 8 -18.83 4.43 -4.83
N LYS A 9 -19.36 4.29 -3.61
CA LYS A 9 -19.12 3.10 -2.78
C LYS A 9 -19.71 1.84 -3.44
N ILE A 10 -20.90 1.94 -4.01
CA ILE A 10 -21.54 0.84 -4.74
C ILE A 10 -20.73 0.47 -5.99
N LEU A 11 -20.34 1.46 -6.80
CA LEU A 11 -19.53 1.25 -8.00
C LEU A 11 -18.19 0.57 -7.67
N SER A 12 -17.50 1.02 -6.61
CA SER A 12 -16.25 0.41 -6.15
C SER A 12 -16.43 -1.07 -5.75
N LYS A 13 -17.51 -1.41 -5.06
CA LYS A 13 -17.83 -2.82 -4.74
C LYS A 13 -18.10 -3.65 -6.00
N GLN A 14 -18.80 -3.09 -6.98
CA GLN A 14 -19.06 -3.77 -8.26
C GLN A 14 -17.77 -4.01 -9.04
N GLN A 15 -16.87 -3.03 -9.10
CA GLN A 15 -15.56 -3.16 -9.75
C GLN A 15 -14.69 -4.22 -9.06
N ALA A 16 -14.65 -4.24 -7.73
CA ALA A 16 -13.92 -5.26 -6.98
C ALA A 16 -14.47 -6.68 -7.24
N GLU A 17 -15.78 -6.85 -7.31
CA GLU A 17 -16.42 -8.12 -7.67
C GLU A 17 -16.10 -8.53 -9.11
N GLN A 18 -16.09 -7.59 -10.05
CA GLN A 18 -15.71 -7.85 -11.45
C GLN A 18 -14.25 -8.28 -11.57
N GLU A 19 -13.32 -7.62 -10.87
CA GLU A 19 -11.91 -7.99 -10.90
C GLU A 19 -11.69 -9.37 -10.25
N ASN A 20 -12.33 -9.66 -9.12
CA ASN A 20 -12.26 -10.99 -8.51
C ASN A 20 -12.75 -12.09 -9.48
N ARG A 21 -13.82 -11.84 -10.24
CA ARG A 21 -14.27 -12.77 -11.29
C ARG A 21 -13.26 -12.91 -12.42
N ARG A 22 -12.64 -11.81 -12.84
CA ARG A 22 -11.57 -11.81 -13.86
C ARG A 22 -10.38 -12.64 -13.41
N LEU A 23 -9.96 -12.51 -12.15
CA LEU A 23 -8.87 -13.30 -11.58
C LEU A 23 -9.19 -14.80 -11.59
N ILE A 24 -10.41 -15.19 -11.24
CA ILE A 24 -10.86 -16.59 -11.33
C ILE A 24 -10.81 -17.08 -12.78
N TYR A 25 -11.37 -16.30 -13.72
CA TYR A 25 -11.34 -16.63 -15.14
C TYR A 25 -9.90 -16.82 -15.65
N VAL A 26 -9.00 -15.90 -15.32
CA VAL A 26 -7.58 -15.96 -15.71
C VAL A 26 -6.90 -17.19 -15.11
N ALA A 27 -7.13 -17.46 -13.82
CA ALA A 27 -6.52 -18.60 -13.13
C ALA A 27 -6.91 -19.94 -13.77
N ILE A 28 -8.17 -20.08 -14.20
CA ILE A 28 -8.68 -21.31 -14.80
C ILE A 28 -8.25 -21.44 -16.26
N THR A 29 -8.31 -20.36 -17.03
CA THR A 29 -8.03 -20.41 -18.49
C THR A 29 -6.54 -20.37 -18.84
N ARG A 30 -5.68 -19.85 -17.95
CA ARG A 30 -4.22 -19.83 -18.16
C ARG A 30 -3.50 -20.99 -17.51
N ALA A 31 -4.19 -21.84 -16.74
CA ALA A 31 -3.59 -23.04 -16.19
C ALA A 31 -3.17 -23.98 -17.34
N ARG A 32 -1.87 -24.22 -17.46
CA ARG A 32 -1.31 -25.07 -18.53
C ARG A 32 -1.46 -26.57 -18.23
N TYR A 33 -1.42 -26.94 -16.96
CA TYR A 33 -1.41 -28.34 -16.52
C TYR A 33 -2.60 -28.64 -15.62
N GLN A 34 -2.64 -28.00 -14.44
CA GLN A 34 -3.71 -28.15 -13.46
C GLN A 34 -3.97 -26.81 -12.76
N CYS A 35 -5.22 -26.57 -12.36
CA CYS A 35 -5.62 -25.42 -11.57
C CYS A 35 -6.21 -25.93 -10.24
N PHE A 36 -5.56 -25.57 -9.13
CA PHE A 36 -6.07 -25.91 -7.80
C PHE A 36 -6.86 -24.73 -7.23
N LEU A 37 -8.15 -24.95 -7.01
CA LEU A 37 -9.02 -23.97 -6.36
C LEU A 37 -9.23 -24.37 -4.90
N THR A 38 -8.61 -23.63 -3.99
CA THR A 38 -8.79 -23.83 -2.54
C THR A 38 -9.77 -22.80 -1.98
N ASP A 39 -10.61 -23.22 -1.04
CA ASP A 39 -11.52 -22.32 -0.34
C ASP A 39 -11.26 -22.28 1.16
N ASN A 40 -11.53 -21.12 1.75
CA ASN A 40 -11.53 -20.94 3.19
C ASN A 40 -12.97 -21.08 3.71
N SER A 41 -13.23 -22.07 4.56
CA SER A 41 -14.55 -22.32 5.17
C SER A 41 -14.92 -21.32 6.27
N GLY A 42 -14.08 -20.31 6.52
CA GLY A 42 -14.36 -19.22 7.44
C GLY A 42 -15.63 -18.45 7.07
N LYS A 43 -16.51 -18.24 8.05
CA LYS A 43 -17.83 -17.58 7.89
C LYS A 43 -17.78 -16.21 7.18
N TYR A 44 -16.62 -15.53 7.19
CA TYR A 44 -16.44 -14.21 6.60
C TYR A 44 -16.48 -14.20 5.07
N TYR A 45 -16.14 -15.31 4.41
CA TYR A 45 -16.05 -15.40 2.94
C TYR A 45 -17.30 -16.01 2.29
N ASN A 46 -18.42 -15.99 3.02
CA ASN A 46 -19.66 -16.67 2.61
C ASN A 46 -20.30 -16.12 1.34
N ASP A 47 -19.97 -14.91 0.93
CA ASP A 47 -20.51 -14.26 -0.27
C ASP A 47 -19.42 -13.87 -1.29
N SER A 48 -18.24 -14.48 -1.17
CA SER A 48 -17.10 -14.24 -2.07
C SER A 48 -17.38 -14.72 -3.51
N SER A 49 -16.74 -14.06 -4.48
CA SER A 49 -16.85 -14.40 -5.89
C SER A 49 -16.42 -15.85 -6.17
N LEU A 50 -15.38 -16.35 -5.47
CA LEU A 50 -14.93 -17.74 -5.59
C LEU A 50 -15.96 -18.74 -5.10
N LYS A 51 -16.65 -18.44 -3.98
CA LYS A 51 -17.71 -19.33 -3.47
C LYS A 51 -18.90 -19.38 -4.43
N LYS A 52 -19.32 -18.23 -4.96
CA LYS A 52 -20.37 -18.15 -6.00
C LYS A 52 -19.97 -18.97 -7.24
N PHE A 53 -18.74 -18.80 -7.70
CA PHE A 53 -18.19 -19.58 -8.81
C PHE A 53 -18.20 -21.09 -8.50
N LYS A 54 -17.74 -21.52 -7.33
CA LYS A 54 -17.70 -22.94 -6.93
C LYS A 54 -19.09 -23.56 -6.84
N THR A 55 -20.09 -22.82 -6.35
CA THR A 55 -21.48 -23.27 -6.34
C THR A 55 -21.99 -23.47 -7.78
N ALA A 56 -21.80 -22.49 -8.65
CA ALA A 56 -22.18 -22.62 -10.07
C ALA A 56 -21.43 -23.77 -10.77
N LEU A 57 -20.15 -23.99 -10.43
CA LEU A 57 -19.33 -25.08 -10.95
C LEU A 57 -19.88 -26.45 -10.56
N ARG A 58 -20.43 -26.59 -9.35
CA ARG A 58 -21.11 -27.84 -8.90
C ARG A 58 -22.35 -28.14 -9.72
N GLU A 59 -23.10 -27.10 -10.08
CA GLU A 59 -24.32 -27.22 -10.89
C GLU A 59 -24.01 -27.47 -12.37
N ARG A 60 -22.80 -27.08 -12.83
CA ARG A 60 -22.37 -27.14 -14.23
C ARG A 60 -21.16 -28.04 -14.48
N GLN A 61 -21.07 -29.15 -13.74
CA GLN A 61 -19.99 -30.14 -13.93
C GLN A 61 -19.99 -30.75 -15.33
N ASP A 62 -21.14 -30.76 -16.00
CA ASP A 62 -21.33 -31.21 -17.39
C ASP A 62 -20.43 -30.48 -18.39
N LEU A 63 -19.94 -29.27 -18.06
CA LEU A 63 -19.10 -28.47 -18.94
C LEU A 63 -17.60 -28.74 -18.79
N ILE A 64 -17.17 -29.66 -17.92
CA ILE A 64 -15.75 -29.85 -17.57
C ILE A 64 -15.36 -31.31 -17.79
N ASP A 65 -14.50 -31.56 -18.77
CA ASP A 65 -14.09 -32.91 -19.15
C ASP A 65 -13.28 -33.63 -18.05
N GLN A 66 -12.51 -32.90 -17.24
CA GLN A 66 -11.65 -33.46 -16.19
C GLN A 66 -11.71 -32.60 -14.91
N PHE A 67 -12.65 -32.90 -14.03
CA PHE A 67 -12.81 -32.24 -12.74
C PHE A 67 -12.78 -33.25 -11.60
N PHE A 68 -11.96 -33.00 -10.58
CA PHE A 68 -11.82 -33.88 -9.41
C PHE A 68 -12.06 -33.05 -8.14
N TRP A 69 -12.98 -33.51 -7.27
CA TRP A 69 -13.22 -32.88 -5.97
C TRP A 69 -12.17 -33.28 -4.93
N ASP A 70 -11.62 -34.48 -5.08
CA ASP A 70 -10.57 -35.00 -4.24
C ASP A 70 -9.21 -34.55 -4.76
N ILE A 71 -8.29 -34.27 -3.84
CA ILE A 71 -6.89 -34.02 -4.19
C ILE A 71 -6.35 -35.34 -4.75
N PRO A 72 -5.91 -35.40 -6.02
CA PRO A 72 -5.32 -36.62 -6.55
C PRO A 72 -4.10 -37.00 -5.70
N ASP A 73 -3.97 -38.29 -5.40
CA ASP A 73 -2.83 -38.82 -4.68
C ASP A 73 -1.61 -38.72 -5.61
N VAL A 74 -0.77 -37.71 -5.41
CA VAL A 74 0.43 -37.47 -6.21
C VAL A 74 1.60 -38.12 -5.48
N ASP A 75 2.24 -39.11 -6.12
CA ASP A 75 3.43 -39.75 -5.59
C ASP A 75 4.48 -38.69 -5.22
N PHE A 76 5.13 -38.83 -4.07
CA PHE A 76 6.15 -37.88 -3.60
C PHE A 76 7.30 -37.71 -4.61
N ASN A 77 7.52 -38.74 -5.44
CA ASN A 77 8.52 -38.77 -6.50
C ASN A 77 7.95 -38.46 -7.90
N PHE A 78 6.71 -37.99 -8.00
CA PHE A 78 6.11 -37.68 -9.30
C PHE A 78 6.90 -36.58 -10.01
N SER A 79 7.55 -36.96 -11.09
CA SER A 79 8.17 -36.04 -12.05
C SER A 79 7.39 -36.12 -13.35
N TYR A 80 6.75 -35.01 -13.72
CA TYR A 80 6.05 -34.93 -15.00
C TYR A 80 7.06 -34.95 -16.15
N VAL A 81 7.12 -36.07 -16.85
CA VAL A 81 7.83 -36.17 -18.13
C VAL A 81 6.89 -35.65 -19.19
N GLN A 82 7.20 -34.51 -19.80
CA GLN A 82 6.43 -34.02 -20.95
C GLN A 82 6.45 -35.10 -22.03
N PRO A 83 5.29 -35.66 -22.43
CA PRO A 83 5.24 -36.43 -23.66
C PRO A 83 5.67 -35.50 -24.78
N ASN A 84 6.52 -36.01 -25.67
CA ASN A 84 7.02 -35.27 -26.83
C ASN A 84 5.88 -35.09 -27.84
N GLN A 85 4.90 -34.25 -27.50
CA GLN A 85 3.81 -33.87 -28.39
C GLN A 85 4.33 -32.76 -29.29
N GLN A 86 4.24 -32.98 -30.61
CA GLN A 86 4.29 -31.88 -31.56
C GLN A 86 3.15 -30.93 -31.21
N LEU A 87 3.50 -29.77 -30.65
CA LEU A 87 2.56 -28.68 -30.46
C LEU A 87 1.94 -28.36 -31.82
N PRO A 88 0.62 -28.10 -31.91
CA PRO A 88 0.04 -27.63 -33.14
C PRO A 88 0.82 -26.41 -33.62
N VAL A 89 1.19 -26.41 -34.91
CA VAL A 89 1.84 -25.26 -35.52
C VAL A 89 0.80 -24.14 -35.55
N TYR A 90 0.90 -23.21 -34.59
CA TYR A 90 0.08 -22.02 -34.57
C TYR A 90 0.39 -21.19 -35.82
N LYS A 91 -0.64 -20.59 -36.43
CA LYS A 91 -0.42 -19.63 -37.52
C LYS A 91 0.50 -18.52 -37.02
N GLU A 92 1.62 -18.33 -37.70
CA GLU A 92 2.45 -17.16 -37.47
C GLU A 92 1.64 -15.91 -37.78
N VAL A 93 1.56 -15.01 -36.80
CA VAL A 93 0.96 -13.69 -37.00
C VAL A 93 1.98 -12.89 -37.80
N HIS A 94 1.81 -12.85 -39.12
CA HIS A 94 2.75 -12.19 -40.05
C HIS A 94 2.87 -10.67 -39.86
N LYS A 95 2.01 -10.05 -39.03
CA LYS A 95 2.04 -8.62 -38.73
C LYS A 95 1.39 -8.31 -37.37
N LEU A 96 2.17 -8.44 -36.29
CA LEU A 96 1.80 -7.88 -34.99
C LEU A 96 2.78 -6.74 -34.68
N GLU A 97 2.38 -5.52 -35.00
CA GLU A 97 3.09 -4.31 -34.58
C GLU A 97 2.48 -3.84 -33.26
N LEU A 98 3.21 -4.06 -32.16
CA LEU A 98 2.81 -3.54 -30.86
C LEU A 98 3.03 -2.02 -30.86
N GLN A 99 1.94 -1.25 -30.72
CA GLN A 99 2.02 0.21 -30.57
C GLN A 99 2.68 0.63 -29.25
N GLN A 100 2.65 -0.26 -28.26
CA GLN A 100 3.14 -0.03 -26.90
C GLN A 100 4.16 -1.11 -26.54
N LEU A 101 5.39 -0.96 -27.02
CA LEU A 101 6.47 -1.95 -26.89
C LEU A 101 6.94 -2.09 -25.43
N HIS A 102 6.78 -1.04 -24.63
CA HIS A 102 7.29 -0.95 -23.27
C HIS A 102 6.16 -0.86 -22.24
N TRP A 103 4.95 -1.31 -22.61
CA TRP A 103 3.78 -1.26 -21.73
C TRP A 103 4.00 -2.07 -20.47
N THR A 104 3.95 -1.39 -19.33
CA THR A 104 4.06 -2.01 -18.01
C THR A 104 3.04 -1.41 -17.06
N ARG A 105 2.64 -2.23 -16.07
CA ARG A 105 1.99 -1.72 -14.87
C ARG A 105 3.06 -1.55 -13.79
N SER A 106 3.46 -0.31 -13.59
CA SER A 106 4.60 0.06 -12.73
C SER A 106 4.11 0.76 -11.47
N SER A 107 4.74 0.46 -10.34
CA SER A 107 4.53 1.16 -9.08
C SER A 107 5.73 2.05 -8.76
N TYR A 108 5.59 2.88 -7.73
CA TYR A 108 6.71 3.60 -7.13
C TYR A 108 7.94 2.69 -6.90
N SER A 109 7.74 1.50 -6.32
CA SER A 109 8.85 0.57 -6.06
C SER A 109 9.53 0.04 -7.33
N ALA A 110 8.82 0.02 -8.47
CA ALA A 110 9.42 -0.36 -9.75
C ALA A 110 10.35 0.74 -10.30
N LEU A 111 10.08 2.00 -9.98
CA LEU A 111 10.91 3.16 -10.34
C LEU A 111 12.04 3.41 -9.34
N ASN A 112 11.96 2.86 -8.14
CA ASN A 112 12.96 3.03 -7.11
C ASN A 112 14.23 2.20 -7.44
N PRO A 113 15.44 2.77 -7.42
CA PRO A 113 16.66 2.00 -7.52
C PRO A 113 16.80 0.98 -6.38
N GLU A 114 17.60 -0.07 -6.60
CA GLU A 114 17.89 -1.03 -5.53
C GLU A 114 18.62 -0.34 -4.37
N HIS A 115 18.13 -0.54 -3.15
CA HIS A 115 18.75 0.02 -1.96
C HIS A 115 20.10 -0.68 -1.69
N THR A 116 21.16 0.10 -1.50
CA THR A 116 22.33 -0.38 -0.76
C THR A 116 21.95 -0.48 0.71
N THR A 117 21.96 -1.69 1.27
CA THR A 117 21.70 -1.89 2.70
C THR A 117 22.82 -1.23 3.51
N ASN A 118 22.59 -0.01 4.00
CA ASN A 118 23.47 0.60 4.99
C ASN A 118 23.20 -0.09 6.33
N SER A 119 24.10 -0.98 6.73
CA SER A 119 24.10 -1.55 8.07
C SER A 119 24.62 -0.52 9.06
N ASN A 120 23.77 0.42 9.49
CA ASN A 120 24.13 1.28 10.60
C ASN A 120 24.26 0.42 11.86
N SER A 121 25.45 0.42 12.45
CA SER A 121 25.73 -0.23 13.73
C SER A 121 25.17 0.65 14.84
N TYR A 122 23.98 0.33 15.34
CA TYR A 122 23.39 1.04 16.47
C TYR A 122 24.01 0.54 17.77
N THR A 123 24.69 1.42 18.51
CA THR A 123 25.11 1.15 19.88
C THR A 123 23.89 1.09 20.79
N ALA A 124 23.61 -0.08 21.36
CA ALA A 124 22.51 -0.27 22.29
C ALA A 124 22.83 0.38 23.65
N LEU A 125 22.23 1.52 23.94
CA LEU A 125 22.13 2.04 25.31
C LEU A 125 20.69 1.85 25.83
N LEU A 126 20.55 1.61 27.13
CA LEU A 126 19.28 1.27 27.77
C LEU A 126 18.45 2.54 27.98
N SER A 127 17.30 2.67 27.31
CA SER A 127 16.22 3.55 27.77
C SER A 127 15.55 2.91 28.99
N ASN A 128 15.28 3.67 30.04
CA ASN A 128 14.54 3.19 31.21
C ASN A 128 13.01 3.22 31.01
N ASP A 129 12.54 3.77 29.89
CA ASP A 129 11.12 3.85 29.58
C ASP A 129 10.60 2.52 28.99
N ALA A 130 9.50 2.02 29.54
CA ALA A 130 8.92 0.74 29.14
C ALA A 130 8.37 0.74 27.71
N TYR A 131 7.86 1.88 27.25
CA TYR A 131 7.34 2.02 25.90
C TYR A 131 8.47 2.12 24.87
N ASP A 132 9.56 2.84 25.18
CA ASP A 132 10.77 2.84 24.33
C ASP A 132 11.35 1.42 24.18
N GLN A 133 11.41 0.64 25.27
CA GLN A 133 11.86 -0.75 25.21
C GLN A 133 10.96 -1.60 24.30
N PHE A 134 9.64 -1.43 24.38
CA PHE A 134 8.71 -2.07 23.47
C PHE A 134 8.97 -1.67 22.01
N VAL A 135 8.97 -0.37 21.70
CA VAL A 135 9.03 0.13 20.32
C VAL A 135 10.38 -0.14 19.65
N PHE A 136 11.49 -0.04 20.39
CA PHE A 136 12.83 -0.16 19.81
C PHE A 136 13.41 -1.58 19.91
N LYS A 137 12.94 -2.43 20.83
CA LYS A 137 13.49 -3.79 21.00
C LYS A 137 12.48 -4.92 20.82
N GLU A 138 11.32 -4.85 21.46
CA GLU A 138 10.34 -5.95 21.41
C GLU A 138 9.59 -5.99 20.08
N LEU A 139 9.30 -4.81 19.51
CA LEU A 139 8.61 -4.66 18.24
C LEU A 139 9.52 -5.07 17.09
N LYS A 140 9.39 -6.34 16.65
CA LYS A 140 10.19 -6.94 15.58
C LYS A 140 10.27 -6.05 14.34
N LYS A 141 11.44 -6.03 13.70
CA LYS A 141 11.65 -5.35 12.41
C LYS A 141 11.12 -6.20 11.27
N GLY A 142 10.79 -5.56 10.14
CA GLY A 142 10.42 -6.24 8.89
C GLY A 142 8.94 -6.17 8.52
N ALA A 143 8.64 -6.71 7.35
CA ALA A 143 7.36 -6.53 6.66
C ALA A 143 6.15 -7.07 7.45
N GLN A 144 6.30 -8.14 8.23
CA GLN A 144 5.19 -8.70 9.01
C GLN A 144 4.66 -7.72 10.06
N THR A 145 5.57 -7.04 10.77
CA THR A 145 5.20 -6.00 11.74
C THR A 145 4.61 -4.78 11.04
N GLY A 146 5.18 -4.38 9.90
CA GLY A 146 4.61 -3.31 9.07
C GLY A 146 3.15 -3.62 8.71
N ASN A 147 2.89 -4.77 8.08
CA ASN A 147 1.55 -5.20 7.69
C ASN A 147 0.57 -5.26 8.87
N LEU A 148 1.05 -5.64 10.07
CA LEU A 148 0.23 -5.62 11.29
C LEU A 148 -0.22 -4.19 11.65
N ILE A 149 0.71 -3.24 11.63
CA ILE A 149 0.45 -1.84 11.98
C ILE A 149 -0.49 -1.21 10.94
N HIS A 150 -0.27 -1.43 9.64
CA HIS A 150 -1.17 -0.95 8.59
C HIS A 150 -2.57 -1.53 8.78
N TYR A 151 -2.70 -2.85 9.00
CA TYR A 151 -3.99 -3.48 9.25
C TYR A 151 -4.73 -2.86 10.44
N LEU A 152 -4.03 -2.61 11.55
CA LEU A 152 -4.65 -1.96 12.72
C LEU A 152 -5.14 -0.55 12.36
N LEU A 153 -4.28 0.29 11.77
CA LEU A 153 -4.60 1.68 11.44
C LEU A 153 -5.71 1.81 10.39
N GLU A 154 -5.84 0.83 9.49
CA GLU A 154 -6.92 0.74 8.52
C GLU A 154 -8.28 0.44 9.20
N HIS A 155 -8.30 -0.33 10.29
CA HIS A 155 -9.53 -0.89 10.86
C HIS A 155 -10.00 -0.20 12.14
N ILE A 156 -9.11 0.47 12.87
CA ILE A 156 -9.49 1.19 14.11
C ILE A 156 -10.28 2.45 13.78
N ASN A 157 -11.14 2.86 14.70
CA ASN A 157 -11.64 4.22 14.74
C ASN A 157 -10.59 5.11 15.45
N PHE A 158 -10.18 6.22 14.83
CA PHE A 158 -9.18 7.11 15.42
C PHE A 158 -9.72 7.89 16.62
N ALA A 159 -11.02 8.20 16.64
CA ALA A 159 -11.65 9.00 17.69
C ALA A 159 -12.22 8.17 18.86
N ASP A 160 -12.33 6.85 18.69
CA ASP A 160 -12.96 5.94 19.66
C ASP A 160 -12.16 4.64 19.76
N ASP A 161 -11.69 4.35 20.97
CA ASP A 161 -10.79 3.24 21.26
C ASP A 161 -11.49 1.96 21.73
N ALA A 162 -12.83 1.95 21.78
CA ALA A 162 -13.62 0.85 22.34
C ALA A 162 -13.31 -0.52 21.72
N ASN A 163 -13.02 -0.55 20.42
CA ASN A 163 -12.73 -1.79 19.67
C ASN A 163 -11.23 -2.08 19.47
N TRP A 164 -10.33 -1.23 19.98
CA TRP A 164 -8.89 -1.38 19.71
C TRP A 164 -8.34 -2.68 20.29
N ASN A 165 -8.64 -3.01 21.54
CA ASN A 165 -8.10 -4.22 22.19
C ASN A 165 -8.53 -5.49 21.43
N TYR A 166 -9.80 -5.55 21.03
CA TYR A 166 -10.29 -6.66 20.20
C TYR A 166 -9.53 -6.79 18.88
N LEU A 167 -9.28 -5.67 18.18
CA LEU A 167 -8.53 -5.67 16.92
C LEU A 167 -7.07 -6.06 17.13
N ILE A 168 -6.42 -5.56 18.19
CA ILE A 168 -5.04 -5.91 18.55
C ILE A 168 -4.94 -7.40 18.86
N GLU A 169 -5.79 -7.95 19.74
CA GLU A 169 -5.80 -9.36 20.08
C GLU A 169 -6.05 -10.26 18.87
N LYS A 170 -7.02 -9.90 18.02
CA LYS A 170 -7.30 -10.62 16.77
C LYS A 170 -6.09 -10.63 15.85
N SER A 171 -5.35 -9.53 15.81
CA SER A 171 -4.16 -9.35 14.98
C SER A 171 -2.97 -10.16 15.52
N LEU A 172 -2.70 -10.06 16.82
CA LEU A 172 -1.66 -10.85 17.50
C LEU A 172 -1.92 -12.35 17.41
N LYS A 173 -3.18 -12.79 17.50
CA LYS A 173 -3.56 -14.20 17.32
C LYS A 173 -3.17 -14.74 15.94
N ARG A 174 -3.31 -13.93 14.87
CA ARG A 174 -2.92 -14.33 13.51
C ARG A 174 -1.40 -14.52 13.36
N MET A 175 -0.62 -13.85 14.20
CA MET A 175 0.85 -13.98 14.25
C MET A 175 1.35 -15.06 15.22
N GLY A 176 0.44 -15.82 15.85
CA GLY A 176 0.81 -16.82 16.85
C GLY A 176 1.18 -16.25 18.23
N LEU A 177 0.91 -14.97 18.49
CA LEU A 177 1.23 -14.27 19.75
C LEU A 177 0.00 -14.13 20.66
N LYS A 178 -0.84 -15.18 20.74
CA LYS A 178 -2.11 -15.15 21.48
C LYS A 178 -1.87 -15.03 22.99
N GLY A 179 -2.69 -14.22 23.67
CA GLY A 179 -2.74 -14.17 25.14
C GLY A 179 -1.63 -13.34 25.79
N ASN A 180 -0.92 -12.51 25.03
CA ASN A 180 0.10 -11.62 25.55
C ASN A 180 -0.50 -10.25 25.90
N GLU A 181 -1.00 -10.10 27.12
CA GLU A 181 -1.65 -8.86 27.61
C GLU A 181 -0.70 -7.66 27.60
N HIS A 182 0.59 -7.87 27.88
CA HIS A 182 1.62 -6.82 27.79
C HIS A 182 1.74 -6.29 26.35
N LEU A 183 1.80 -7.17 25.35
CA LEU A 183 1.82 -6.70 23.95
C LEU A 183 0.53 -5.95 23.60
N VAL A 184 -0.63 -6.37 24.11
CA VAL A 184 -1.89 -5.66 23.85
C VAL A 184 -1.83 -4.23 24.41
N SER A 185 -1.37 -4.04 25.65
CA SER A 185 -1.27 -2.70 26.25
C SER A 185 -0.24 -1.83 25.53
N GLN A 186 0.89 -2.39 25.12
CA GLN A 186 1.92 -1.68 24.38
C GLN A 186 1.48 -1.25 22.97
N PHE A 187 0.79 -2.13 22.23
CA PHE A 187 0.18 -1.76 20.95
C PHE A 187 -0.91 -0.70 21.12
N ARG A 188 -1.72 -0.78 22.18
CA ARG A 188 -2.71 0.25 22.48
C ARG A 188 -2.05 1.61 22.70
N PHE A 189 -0.95 1.64 23.46
CA PHE A 189 -0.19 2.86 23.69
C PHE A 189 0.43 3.41 22.40
N LEU A 190 1.00 2.54 21.55
CA LEU A 190 1.49 2.92 20.22
C LEU A 190 0.40 3.58 19.37
N LEU A 191 -0.78 2.95 19.28
CA LEU A 191 -1.91 3.52 18.54
C LEU A 191 -2.34 4.86 19.13
N GLN A 192 -2.34 5.00 20.46
CA GLN A 192 -2.71 6.25 21.14
C GLN A 192 -1.75 7.38 20.77
N GLU A 193 -0.44 7.15 20.82
CA GLU A 193 0.56 8.15 20.42
C GLU A 193 0.39 8.55 18.95
N LEU A 194 0.16 7.58 18.06
CA LEU A 194 -0.02 7.82 16.62
C LEU A 194 -1.26 8.68 16.33
N VAL A 195 -2.38 8.44 16.99
CA VAL A 195 -3.61 9.18 16.68
C VAL A 195 -3.73 10.53 17.41
N SER A 196 -2.99 10.70 18.51
CA SER A 196 -3.04 11.91 19.36
C SER A 196 -1.98 12.94 19.00
N THR A 197 -0.89 12.53 18.34
CA THR A 197 0.18 13.47 17.97
C THR A 197 -0.31 14.56 17.01
N SER A 198 0.26 15.75 17.15
CA SER A 198 0.00 16.88 16.25
C SER A 198 0.78 16.68 14.95
N LEU A 199 0.06 16.54 13.83
CA LEU A 199 0.65 16.15 12.54
C LEU A 199 1.35 17.30 11.78
N VAL A 200 0.87 18.53 11.97
CA VAL A 200 1.36 19.72 11.27
C VAL A 200 1.58 20.82 12.30
N ALA A 201 2.77 21.43 12.30
CA ALA A 201 3.12 22.46 13.27
C ALA A 201 2.26 23.73 13.15
N GLU A 202 1.79 24.06 11.95
CA GLU A 202 1.06 25.31 11.65
C GLU A 202 -0.47 25.22 11.85
N ASP A 203 -1.08 24.03 11.67
CA ASP A 203 -2.54 23.81 11.68
C ASP A 203 -2.94 22.82 12.79
N THR A 204 -2.05 22.63 13.78
CA THR A 204 -2.04 21.66 14.91
C THR A 204 -3.29 20.80 15.08
N PHE A 205 -3.44 19.81 14.20
CA PHE A 205 -4.50 18.80 14.29
C PHE A 205 -3.91 17.40 14.43
N CYS A 206 -4.72 16.50 14.99
CA CYS A 206 -4.37 15.10 15.17
C CYS A 206 -5.39 14.17 14.48
N LEU A 207 -5.05 12.90 14.34
CA LEU A 207 -5.90 11.94 13.64
C LEU A 207 -7.20 11.62 14.41
N GLN A 208 -7.23 11.78 15.73
CA GLN A 208 -8.47 11.68 16.53
C GLN A 208 -9.56 12.63 16.04
N GLN A 209 -9.19 13.75 15.43
CA GLN A 209 -10.14 14.74 14.90
C GLN A 209 -10.63 14.39 13.49
N VAL A 210 -10.05 13.37 12.84
CA VAL A 210 -10.41 12.93 11.49
C VAL A 210 -11.54 11.92 11.56
N LYS A 211 -12.72 12.33 11.06
CA LYS A 211 -13.91 11.47 11.04
C LYS A 211 -13.78 10.34 10.02
N ASN A 212 -14.40 9.20 10.30
CA ASN A 212 -14.40 8.03 9.40
C ASN A 212 -14.93 8.33 8.00
N GLU A 213 -15.93 9.20 7.87
CA GLU A 213 -16.54 9.54 6.58
C GLU A 213 -15.65 10.48 5.75
N LYS A 214 -14.68 11.12 6.41
CA LYS A 214 -13.71 12.08 5.89
C LYS A 214 -12.34 11.45 5.64
N ARG A 215 -12.24 10.12 5.66
CA ARG A 215 -11.04 9.38 5.28
C ARG A 215 -11.34 8.22 4.35
N ILE A 216 -10.34 7.86 3.57
CA ILE A 216 -10.26 6.64 2.78
C ILE A 216 -8.94 5.99 3.19
N ASN A 217 -9.04 4.88 3.92
CA ASN A 217 -7.88 4.03 4.15
C ASN A 217 -7.59 3.28 2.86
N GLU A 218 -6.30 3.05 2.59
CA GLU A 218 -5.88 2.19 1.50
C GLU A 218 -6.43 2.65 0.13
N LEU A 219 -6.29 3.96 -0.17
CA LEU A 219 -6.73 4.53 -1.45
C LEU A 219 -5.84 4.01 -2.59
N GLU A 220 -6.36 3.03 -3.31
CA GLU A 220 -5.76 2.48 -4.52
C GLU A 220 -6.01 3.39 -5.73
N PHE A 221 -5.00 3.49 -6.59
CA PHE A 221 -5.08 4.25 -7.84
C PHE A 221 -4.38 3.54 -8.98
N ASP A 222 -4.87 3.82 -10.19
CA ASP A 222 -4.22 3.53 -11.46
C ASP A 222 -4.40 4.78 -12.35
N PHE A 223 -3.31 5.28 -12.95
CA PHE A 223 -3.39 6.32 -13.97
C PHE A 223 -2.48 6.00 -15.16
N PRO A 224 -2.88 6.37 -16.39
CA PRO A 224 -2.10 6.07 -17.58
C PRO A 224 -0.79 6.85 -17.60
N LEU A 225 0.27 6.20 -18.08
CA LEU A 225 1.55 6.80 -18.38
C LEU A 225 1.71 6.86 -19.91
N LYS A 226 1.96 8.06 -20.44
CA LYS A 226 2.46 8.17 -21.81
C LYS A 226 3.89 7.64 -21.89
N PRO A 227 4.38 7.27 -23.08
CA PRO A 227 5.79 6.92 -23.24
C PRO A 227 6.72 8.06 -22.86
N PHE A 228 7.66 7.81 -21.95
CA PHE A 228 8.69 8.76 -21.54
C PHE A 228 10.00 8.07 -21.19
N ALA A 229 11.11 8.81 -21.30
CA ALA A 229 12.42 8.32 -20.86
C ALA A 229 12.60 8.60 -19.37
N THR A 230 12.93 7.59 -18.55
CA THR A 230 12.96 7.79 -17.09
C THR A 230 14.02 8.80 -16.63
N GLN A 231 15.03 9.07 -17.47
CA GLN A 231 16.02 10.13 -17.26
C GLN A 231 15.39 11.53 -17.22
N GLN A 232 14.32 11.79 -17.97
CA GLN A 232 13.62 13.08 -17.94
C GLN A 232 13.02 13.36 -16.56
N LEU A 233 12.47 12.32 -15.92
CA LEU A 233 11.96 12.42 -14.56
C LEU A 233 13.09 12.57 -13.54
N ALA A 234 14.22 11.87 -13.74
CA ALA A 234 15.40 11.99 -12.86
C ALA A 234 16.00 13.41 -12.86
N GLN A 235 15.91 14.14 -13.98
CA GLN A 235 16.40 15.52 -14.10
C GLN A 235 15.59 16.54 -13.27
N LEU A 236 14.40 16.17 -12.79
CA LEU A 236 13.57 17.03 -11.93
C LEU A 236 13.97 16.94 -10.45
N SER A 237 14.89 16.03 -10.08
CA SER A 237 15.43 15.97 -8.72
C SER A 237 16.31 17.19 -8.44
N SER A 238 16.21 17.74 -7.23
CA SER A 238 17.04 18.85 -6.76
C SER A 238 17.76 18.50 -5.46
N THR A 239 18.65 19.39 -5.01
CA THR A 239 19.30 19.26 -3.70
C THR A 239 18.31 19.44 -2.53
N GLU A 240 17.24 20.20 -2.74
CA GLU A 240 16.21 20.46 -1.72
C GLU A 240 15.18 19.34 -1.66
N LEU A 241 14.97 18.64 -2.77
CA LEU A 241 14.03 17.52 -2.88
C LEU A 241 14.71 16.39 -3.69
N PRO A 242 15.65 15.67 -3.06
CA PRO A 242 16.39 14.63 -3.74
C PRO A 242 15.53 13.39 -3.95
N PHE A 243 15.52 12.87 -5.18
CA PHE A 243 14.95 11.57 -5.48
C PHE A 243 15.69 10.90 -6.64
N LYS A 244 15.59 9.57 -6.70
CA LYS A 244 16.31 8.76 -7.69
C LYS A 244 15.32 7.96 -8.53
N ILE A 245 15.63 7.79 -9.81
CA ILE A 245 14.83 6.97 -10.72
C ILE A 245 15.71 5.84 -11.26
N LYS A 246 15.18 4.62 -11.26
CA LYS A 246 15.81 3.47 -11.91
C LYS A 246 15.95 3.77 -13.39
N SER A 247 17.17 3.64 -13.91
CA SER A 247 17.45 3.87 -15.33
C SER A 247 16.78 2.77 -16.15
N ILE A 248 15.70 3.15 -16.83
CA ILE A 248 14.92 2.34 -17.75
C ILE A 248 14.83 3.20 -19.01
N GLN A 249 15.15 2.63 -20.18
CA GLN A 249 15.25 3.41 -21.41
C GLN A 249 13.95 4.18 -21.70
N GLU A 250 12.83 3.49 -21.61
CA GLU A 250 11.50 4.04 -21.87
C GLU A 250 10.47 3.33 -20.99
N LEU A 251 9.50 4.10 -20.51
CA LEU A 251 8.40 3.60 -19.71
C LEU A 251 7.08 4.12 -20.28
N GLU A 252 6.12 3.21 -20.46
CA GLU A 252 4.74 3.53 -20.78
C GLU A 252 3.80 2.56 -20.07
N GLY A 253 2.51 2.89 -19.99
CA GLY A 253 1.48 1.97 -19.51
C GLY A 253 0.64 2.54 -18.38
N ILE A 254 0.71 1.94 -17.19
CA ILE A 254 -0.09 2.37 -16.02
C ILE A 254 0.82 2.54 -14.81
N MET A 255 0.69 3.68 -14.13
CA MET A 255 1.20 3.88 -12.78
C MET A 255 0.16 3.43 -11.78
N ASN A 256 0.54 2.50 -10.90
CA ASN A 256 -0.32 2.02 -9.84
C ASN A 256 0.28 2.24 -8.45
N GLY A 257 -0.58 2.35 -7.45
CA GLY A 257 -0.13 2.50 -6.07
C GLY A 257 -1.29 2.47 -5.09
N LYS A 258 -0.91 2.55 -3.83
CA LYS A 258 -1.83 2.48 -2.71
C LYS A 258 -1.38 3.44 -1.62
N ILE A 259 -2.23 4.42 -1.35
CA ILE A 259 -2.01 5.43 -0.32
C ILE A 259 -2.63 4.93 0.98
N ASP A 260 -1.85 4.84 2.05
CA ASP A 260 -2.33 4.26 3.30
C ASP A 260 -3.53 5.00 3.89
N LEU A 261 -3.48 6.34 3.88
CA LEU A 261 -4.56 7.17 4.36
C LEU A 261 -4.68 8.43 3.51
N PHE A 262 -5.85 8.61 2.90
CA PHE A 262 -6.26 9.86 2.28
C PHE A 262 -7.40 10.45 3.09
N PHE A 263 -7.28 11.70 3.54
CA PHE A 263 -8.30 12.29 4.40
C PHE A 263 -8.49 13.79 4.18
N GLU A 264 -9.61 14.31 4.66
CA GLU A 264 -9.93 15.73 4.67
C GLU A 264 -10.04 16.22 6.11
N HIS A 265 -9.34 17.32 6.41
CA HIS A 265 -9.44 18.04 7.67
C HIS A 265 -9.44 19.54 7.39
N ASN A 266 -10.29 20.32 8.06
CA ASN A 266 -10.43 21.76 7.84
C ASN A 266 -10.52 22.18 6.37
N GLN A 267 -11.26 21.42 5.55
CA GLN A 267 -11.44 21.63 4.10
C GLN A 267 -10.18 21.45 3.24
N LYS A 268 -9.07 20.99 3.83
CA LYS A 268 -7.85 20.60 3.13
C LYS A 268 -7.74 19.09 3.04
N PHE A 269 -7.20 18.59 1.93
CA PHE A 269 -6.96 17.18 1.67
C PHE A 269 -5.50 16.81 1.94
N TYR A 270 -5.28 15.71 2.64
CA TYR A 270 -3.97 15.23 3.04
C TYR A 270 -3.76 13.78 2.62
N ILE A 271 -2.49 13.47 2.36
CA ILE A 271 -2.01 12.11 2.18
C ILE A 271 -1.17 11.75 3.39
N LEU A 272 -1.35 10.56 3.92
CA LEU A 272 -0.52 10.04 5.00
C LEU A 272 -0.06 8.61 4.67
N ASP A 273 1.22 8.35 4.89
CA ASP A 273 1.86 7.03 4.75
C ASP A 273 2.54 6.61 6.07
N TRP A 274 2.33 5.36 6.49
CA TRP A 274 2.88 4.82 7.75
C TRP A 274 4.19 4.09 7.47
N LYS A 275 5.26 4.50 8.16
CA LYS A 275 6.59 3.91 8.01
C LYS A 275 6.99 3.16 9.27
N SER A 276 7.09 1.83 9.17
CA SER A 276 7.63 0.99 10.26
C SER A 276 9.17 0.89 10.27
N ASN A 277 9.84 1.72 9.46
CA ASN A 277 11.30 1.79 9.35
C ASN A 277 11.95 1.92 10.73
N PHE A 278 13.07 1.23 10.92
CA PHE A 278 13.88 1.33 12.13
C PHE A 278 15.06 2.25 11.85
N LEU A 279 15.00 3.49 12.37
CA LEU A 279 16.05 4.50 12.19
C LEU A 279 17.13 4.42 13.28
N GLY A 280 16.81 3.76 14.40
CA GLY A 280 17.72 3.53 15.50
C GLY A 280 16.98 3.12 16.77
N ALA A 281 17.75 2.97 17.86
CA ALA A 281 17.29 2.40 19.13
C ALA A 281 16.82 3.45 20.15
N HIS A 282 16.83 4.73 19.76
CA HIS A 282 16.45 5.86 20.61
C HIS A 282 15.46 6.78 19.91
N ILE A 283 14.74 7.58 20.70
CA ILE A 283 13.84 8.60 20.17
C ILE A 283 14.59 9.66 19.35
N ASP A 284 15.84 9.95 19.71
CA ASP A 284 16.70 10.90 19.00
C ASP A 284 17.07 10.44 17.58
N ASP A 285 16.98 9.14 17.31
CA ASP A 285 17.17 8.60 15.95
C ASP A 285 15.97 8.90 15.02
N TYR A 286 14.92 9.55 15.55
CA TYR A 286 13.71 9.93 14.81
C TYR A 286 13.46 11.44 14.89
N GLN A 287 14.48 12.26 15.19
CA GLN A 287 14.36 13.71 15.02
C GLN A 287 14.23 14.07 13.53
N SER A 288 13.83 15.31 13.26
CA SER A 288 13.57 15.80 11.90
C SER A 288 14.72 15.55 10.92
N GLU A 289 15.97 15.63 11.39
CA GLU A 289 17.16 15.39 10.57
C GLU A 289 17.25 13.93 10.11
N GLN A 290 17.16 12.98 11.05
CA GLN A 290 17.25 11.53 10.76
C GLN A 290 16.05 11.05 9.94
N VAL A 291 14.87 11.61 10.20
CA VAL A 291 13.68 11.39 9.38
C VAL A 291 13.90 11.89 7.95
N SER A 292 14.51 13.06 7.76
CA SER A 292 14.80 13.60 6.42
C SER A 292 15.81 12.72 5.65
N VAL A 293 16.85 12.23 6.33
CA VAL A 293 17.78 11.26 5.74
C VAL A 293 17.04 9.98 5.33
N ALA A 294 16.15 9.48 6.18
CA ALA A 294 15.35 8.30 5.86
C ALA A 294 14.41 8.52 4.66
N MET A 295 13.86 9.73 4.49
CA MET A 295 13.04 10.09 3.33
C MET A 295 13.86 10.02 2.02
N GLU A 296 15.11 10.48 2.04
CA GLU A 296 16.02 10.40 0.90
C GLU A 296 16.49 8.97 0.62
N GLU A 297 16.99 8.26 1.64
CA GLU A 297 17.53 6.90 1.50
C GLU A 297 16.48 5.92 0.98
N ASN A 298 15.24 6.08 1.44
CA ASN A 298 14.13 5.26 0.99
C ASN A 298 13.43 5.85 -0.22
N ASN A 299 13.91 6.96 -0.80
CA ASN A 299 13.36 7.63 -1.98
C ASN A 299 11.85 7.95 -1.86
N TYR A 300 11.39 8.27 -0.65
CA TYR A 300 9.99 8.57 -0.37
C TYR A 300 9.55 9.92 -0.96
N HIS A 301 10.50 10.78 -1.32
CA HIS A 301 10.24 11.98 -2.11
C HIS A 301 9.54 11.69 -3.44
N LEU A 302 10.06 10.73 -4.21
CA LEU A 302 9.39 10.29 -5.44
C LEU A 302 8.02 9.68 -5.15
N GLN A 303 7.91 8.88 -4.09
CA GLN A 303 6.66 8.23 -3.72
C GLN A 303 5.55 9.27 -3.49
N TYR A 304 5.81 10.29 -2.69
CA TYR A 304 4.79 11.28 -2.39
C TYR A 304 4.44 12.15 -3.60
N LEU A 305 5.38 12.39 -4.53
CA LEU A 305 5.08 13.12 -5.78
C LEU A 305 4.07 12.34 -6.62
N ILE A 306 4.29 11.04 -6.80
CA ILE A 306 3.38 10.15 -7.51
C ILE A 306 2.01 10.11 -6.81
N TYR A 307 1.99 9.98 -5.48
CA TYR A 307 0.76 9.93 -4.70
C TYR A 307 -0.01 11.26 -4.77
N THR A 308 0.70 12.38 -4.73
CA THR A 308 0.10 13.72 -4.85
C THR A 308 -0.54 13.91 -6.22
N ILE A 309 0.12 13.48 -7.31
CA ILE A 309 -0.46 13.51 -8.65
C ILE A 309 -1.73 12.64 -8.72
N ALA A 310 -1.67 11.42 -8.19
CA ALA A 310 -2.82 10.52 -8.15
C ALA A 310 -4.02 11.14 -7.42
N VAL A 311 -3.77 11.79 -6.27
CA VAL A 311 -4.81 12.49 -5.50
C VAL A 311 -5.32 13.74 -6.21
N CYS A 312 -4.46 14.52 -6.85
CA CYS A 312 -4.89 15.67 -7.64
C CYS A 312 -5.83 15.24 -8.77
N ARG A 313 -5.51 14.13 -9.48
CA ARG A 313 -6.40 13.55 -10.49
C ARG A 313 -7.71 13.06 -9.86
N TYR A 314 -7.64 12.38 -8.73
CA TYR A 314 -8.80 11.90 -7.99
C TYR A 314 -9.76 13.03 -7.60
N LEU A 315 -9.21 14.14 -7.10
CA LEU A 315 -9.94 15.33 -6.66
C LEU A 315 -10.51 16.10 -7.84
N ALA A 316 -9.75 16.33 -8.90
CA ALA A 316 -10.23 17.02 -10.10
C ALA A 316 -11.45 16.32 -10.74
N LEU A 317 -11.53 14.99 -10.64
CA LEU A 317 -12.69 14.22 -11.13
C LEU A 317 -13.94 14.32 -10.24
N ARG A 318 -13.81 14.78 -8.99
CA ARG A 318 -14.88 14.71 -7.97
C ARG A 318 -15.26 16.07 -7.38
N LYS A 319 -14.36 17.05 -7.47
CA LYS A 319 -14.54 18.42 -7.02
C LYS A 319 -14.23 19.33 -8.23
N PRO A 320 -15.27 19.79 -8.96
CA PRO A 320 -15.09 20.62 -10.16
C PRO A 320 -14.26 21.88 -9.93
N ASP A 321 -14.40 22.51 -8.75
CA ASP A 321 -13.66 23.71 -8.37
C ASP A 321 -12.40 23.40 -7.55
N PHE A 322 -11.76 22.24 -7.78
CA PHE A 322 -10.53 21.88 -7.08
C PHE A 322 -9.40 22.84 -7.43
N ASN A 323 -8.77 23.41 -6.42
CA ASN A 323 -7.61 24.26 -6.52
C ASN A 323 -6.50 23.72 -5.61
N TYR A 324 -5.36 23.33 -6.20
CA TYR A 324 -4.26 22.72 -5.45
C TYR A 324 -3.78 23.58 -4.28
N GLN A 325 -3.59 24.88 -4.51
CA GLN A 325 -3.07 25.77 -3.46
C GLN A 325 -4.00 25.92 -2.28
N LYS A 326 -5.32 25.96 -2.51
CA LYS A 326 -6.34 26.14 -1.47
C LYS A 326 -6.76 24.84 -0.80
N ASP A 327 -6.96 23.79 -1.60
CA ASP A 327 -7.60 22.56 -1.16
C ASP A 327 -6.59 21.47 -0.77
N PHE A 328 -5.36 21.47 -1.28
CA PHE A 328 -4.37 20.46 -0.89
C PHE A 328 -3.57 20.92 0.34
N GLY A 329 -3.63 20.09 1.38
CA GLY A 329 -3.01 20.33 2.68
C GLY A 329 -1.57 19.83 2.78
N GLY A 330 -1.18 18.81 2.02
CA GLY A 330 0.18 18.27 2.02
C GLY A 330 0.25 16.76 2.20
N VAL A 331 1.48 16.28 2.35
CA VAL A 331 1.82 14.88 2.58
C VAL A 331 2.45 14.71 3.96
N ILE A 332 2.11 13.62 4.64
CA ILE A 332 2.55 13.30 6.00
C ILE A 332 3.13 11.89 5.99
N TYR A 333 4.34 11.73 6.50
CA TYR A 333 4.96 10.43 6.69
C TYR A 333 5.19 10.23 8.18
N LEU A 334 4.58 9.18 8.74
CA LEU A 334 4.74 8.85 10.16
C LEU A 334 5.65 7.63 10.33
N PHE A 335 6.87 7.88 10.78
CA PHE A 335 7.81 6.87 11.23
C PHE A 335 7.37 6.37 12.60
N VAL A 336 6.50 5.36 12.60
CA VAL A 336 5.63 4.98 13.72
C VAL A 336 6.38 4.72 15.03
N ARG A 337 7.65 4.30 14.95
CA ARG A 337 8.49 4.04 16.13
C ARG A 337 8.93 5.33 16.85
N GLY A 338 9.09 6.41 16.10
CA GLY A 338 9.53 7.71 16.61
C GLY A 338 8.41 8.64 17.06
N VAL A 339 7.15 8.32 16.77
CA VAL A 339 6.03 9.21 17.06
C VAL A 339 5.78 9.32 18.56
N ARG A 340 5.69 10.56 19.06
CA ARG A 340 5.29 10.88 20.43
C ARG A 340 4.26 12.02 20.44
N THR A 341 3.31 12.01 21.37
CA THR A 341 2.24 13.02 21.43
C THR A 341 2.76 14.44 21.72
N ASN A 342 3.80 14.56 22.55
CA ASN A 342 4.33 15.86 23.01
C ASN A 342 5.63 16.27 22.28
N SER A 343 5.89 15.70 21.11
CA SER A 343 7.10 15.94 20.31
C SER A 343 6.77 15.94 18.82
N GLN A 344 7.68 16.45 17.99
CA GLN A 344 7.61 16.38 16.51
C GLN A 344 8.55 15.30 15.95
N THR A 345 8.89 14.29 16.76
CA THR A 345 9.72 13.16 16.36
C THR A 345 8.93 12.16 15.52
N GLY A 346 9.59 11.57 14.53
CA GLY A 346 9.02 10.56 13.64
C GLY A 346 7.97 11.10 12.67
N ILE A 347 7.86 12.43 12.53
CA ILE A 347 6.90 13.08 11.64
C ILE A 347 7.66 13.81 10.54
N PHE A 348 7.31 13.54 9.29
CA PHE A 348 7.70 14.37 8.15
C PHE A 348 6.44 14.94 7.53
N TYR A 349 6.42 16.27 7.34
CA TYR A 349 5.36 16.98 6.64
C TYR A 349 5.95 17.81 5.52
N HIS A 350 5.30 17.79 4.37
CA HIS A 350 5.68 18.63 3.24
C HIS A 350 4.46 18.94 2.37
N LYS A 351 4.40 20.14 1.78
CA LYS A 351 3.47 20.45 0.70
C LYS A 351 4.28 20.61 -0.59
N PRO A 352 4.24 19.63 -1.52
CA PRO A 352 4.99 19.71 -2.76
C PRO A 352 4.69 20.98 -3.55
N ASP A 353 5.72 21.57 -4.15
CA ASP A 353 5.53 22.72 -5.04
C ASP A 353 4.68 22.33 -6.26
N GLU A 354 3.73 23.20 -6.62
CA GLU A 354 2.83 22.95 -7.74
C GLU A 354 3.56 23.00 -9.08
N GLY A 355 4.60 23.84 -9.20
CA GLY A 355 5.46 23.90 -10.37
C GLY A 355 6.19 22.58 -10.60
N LEU A 356 6.78 22.01 -9.55
CA LEU A 356 7.40 20.68 -9.61
C LEU A 356 6.40 19.59 -9.98
N LEU A 357 5.21 19.59 -9.38
CA LEU A 357 4.15 18.62 -9.73
C LEU A 357 3.76 18.73 -11.20
N ASN A 358 3.61 19.95 -11.72
CA ASN A 358 3.29 20.18 -13.12
C ASN A 358 4.44 19.74 -14.05
N ALA A 359 5.69 19.94 -13.65
CA ALA A 359 6.85 19.45 -14.40
C ALA A 359 6.88 17.91 -14.45
N VAL A 360 6.61 17.23 -13.33
CA VAL A 360 6.51 15.76 -13.30
C VAL A 360 5.35 15.28 -14.19
N ARG A 361 4.19 15.92 -14.09
CA ARG A 361 3.02 15.60 -14.93
C ARG A 361 3.32 15.78 -16.42
N ALA A 362 4.02 16.84 -16.81
CA ALA A 362 4.40 17.06 -18.20
C ALA A 362 5.30 15.97 -18.78
N VAL A 363 6.05 15.25 -17.94
CA VAL A 363 6.87 14.11 -18.35
C VAL A 363 6.04 12.83 -18.48
N ILE A 364 5.11 12.57 -17.55
CA ILE A 364 4.45 11.26 -17.43
C ILE A 364 3.03 11.19 -18.01
N GLU A 365 2.36 12.33 -18.21
CA GLU A 365 0.98 12.45 -18.69
C GLU A 365 0.85 12.88 -20.15
#